data_AF-A0AAV8YTI6-F1
#
_entry.id   AF-A0AAV8YTI6-F1
#
_cell.length_a   1.000
_cell.length_b   1.000
_cell.length_c   1.000
_cell.angle_alpha   90.00
_cell.angle_beta   90.00
_cell.angle_gamma   90.00
#
_symmetry.space_group_name_H-M   'P 1'
#
loop_
_entity.id
_entity.type
_entity.pdbx_description
1 polymer ?
#
loop_
_entity_poly.entity_id
_entity_poly.type
_entity_poly.pdbx_seq_one_letter_code
_entity_poly.pdbx_strand_id
1 'polypeptide(L)'
;MQLSSAKIILGKVAATLGILQGLAWTFMTLIAIILYYWAPKIDAATTYSRLIETILYYKFIKDDDTSLLETNFIITTSNFNIAMWIYFVLSVLWCSLSFDLLTGMTVAARGYTLWLINIVFSIILIRESITAESVSNNNESLYSTIPRARIAGRPAS
;
A
#
# COMPACT_ATOMS: atom_id res chain seq x y z
N MET A 1 -12.73 7.39 -41.55
CA MET A 1 -13.96 7.82 -40.83
C MET A 1 -13.63 9.06 -40.03
N GLN A 2 -14.15 10.23 -40.40
CA GLN A 2 -14.06 11.43 -39.55
C GLN A 2 -15.02 11.25 -38.37
N LEU A 3 -14.51 11.37 -37.14
CA LEU A 3 -15.34 11.35 -35.94
C LEU A 3 -16.14 12.66 -35.87
N SER A 4 -17.45 12.58 -35.66
CA SER A 4 -18.29 13.76 -35.39
C SER A 4 -17.73 14.57 -34.21
N SER A 5 -17.73 15.89 -34.32
CA SER A 5 -17.23 16.83 -33.30
C SER A 5 -17.79 16.56 -31.90
N ALA A 6 -19.04 16.09 -31.81
CA ALA A 6 -19.68 15.71 -30.55
C ALA A 6 -18.96 14.56 -29.83
N LYS A 7 -18.47 13.56 -30.57
CA LYS A 7 -17.74 12.41 -30.01
C LYS A 7 -16.37 12.81 -29.45
N ILE A 8 -15.72 13.80 -30.09
CA ILE A 8 -14.43 14.34 -29.64
C ILE A 8 -14.60 15.09 -28.30
N ILE A 9 -15.66 15.89 -28.18
CA ILE A 9 -15.97 16.62 -26.94
C ILE A 9 -16.31 15.63 -25.81
N LEU A 10 -17.12 14.60 -26.11
CA LEU A 10 -17.48 13.58 -25.12
C LEU A 10 -16.24 12.82 -24.60
N GLY A 11 -15.31 12.49 -25.49
CA GLY A 11 -14.04 11.84 -25.14
C GLY A 11 -13.17 12.71 -24.22
N LYS A 12 -13.09 14.02 -24.49
CA LYS A 12 -12.34 14.96 -23.64
C LYS A 12 -12.95 15.08 -22.24
N VAL A 13 -14.27 15.19 -22.15
CA VAL A 13 -14.97 15.27 -20.85
C VAL A 13 -14.76 13.99 -20.05
N ALA A 14 -14.93 12.82 -20.68
CA ALA A 14 -14.69 11.53 -20.03
C ALA A 14 -13.25 11.40 -19.52
N ALA A 15 -12.25 11.83 -20.30
CA ALA A 15 -10.85 11.84 -19.87
C ALA A 15 -10.62 12.75 -18.65
N THR A 16 -11.17 13.96 -18.67
CA THR A 16 -11.02 14.90 -17.54
C THR A 16 -11.66 14.38 -16.24
N LEU A 17 -12.84 13.76 -16.33
CA LEU A 17 -13.49 13.13 -15.19
C LEU A 17 -12.69 11.92 -14.69
N GLY A 18 -12.14 11.12 -15.60
CA GLY A 18 -11.28 9.98 -15.27
C GLY A 18 -10.01 10.39 -14.52
N ILE A 19 -9.36 11.48 -14.94
CA ILE A 19 -8.18 12.03 -14.24
C ILE A 19 -8.55 12.49 -12.84
N LEU A 20 -9.64 13.26 -12.70
CA LEU A 20 -10.06 13.83 -11.42
C LEU A 20 -10.46 12.72 -10.43
N GLN A 21 -11.17 11.71 -10.91
CA GLN A 21 -11.49 10.51 -10.13
C GLN A 21 -10.22 9.74 -9.74
N GLY A 22 -9.31 9.47 -10.67
CA GLY A 22 -8.06 8.75 -10.41
C GLY A 22 -7.18 9.46 -9.36
N LEU A 23 -7.07 10.79 -9.45
CA LEU A 23 -6.35 11.60 -8.46
C LEU A 23 -7.00 11.52 -7.08
N ALA A 24 -8.32 11.65 -6.99
CA ALA A 24 -9.03 11.56 -5.71
C ALA A 24 -8.76 10.22 -5.00
N TRP A 25 -8.85 9.11 -5.73
CA TRP A 25 -8.55 7.78 -5.17
C TRP A 25 -7.08 7.59 -4.80
N THR A 26 -6.17 8.16 -5.59
CA THR A 26 -4.73 8.13 -5.30
C THR A 26 -4.40 8.87 -4.01
N PHE A 27 -4.97 10.06 -3.80
CA PHE A 27 -4.79 10.80 -2.55
C PHE A 27 -5.41 10.07 -1.35
N MET A 28 -6.61 9.54 -1.51
CA MET A 28 -7.31 8.84 -0.43
C MET A 28 -6.55 7.59 0.03
N THR A 29 -6.03 6.81 -0.92
CA THR A 29 -5.22 5.62 -0.64
C THR A 29 -3.84 5.97 -0.07
N LEU A 30 -3.20 7.02 -0.57
CA LEU A 30 -1.92 7.52 -0.05
C LEU A 30 -2.05 7.99 1.41
N ILE A 31 -3.09 8.74 1.75
CA ILE A 31 -3.35 9.19 3.12
C ILE A 31 -3.54 7.99 4.06
N ALA A 32 -4.29 6.96 3.63
CA ALA A 32 -4.48 5.77 4.44
C ALA A 32 -3.18 4.99 4.67
N ILE A 33 -2.31 4.89 3.66
CA ILE A 33 -0.98 4.28 3.78
C ILE A 33 -0.12 5.09 4.77
N ILE A 34 -0.14 6.43 4.67
CA ILE A 34 0.61 7.29 5.60
C ILE A 34 0.12 7.10 7.03
N LEU A 35 -1.20 7.06 7.26
CA LEU A 35 -1.77 6.84 8.59
C LEU A 35 -1.40 5.46 9.16
N TYR A 36 -1.30 4.44 8.31
CA TYR A 36 -0.82 3.11 8.69
C TYR A 36 0.62 3.13 9.20
N TYR A 37 1.53 3.84 8.53
CA TYR A 37 2.94 3.87 8.93
C TYR A 37 3.26 4.89 10.03
N TRP A 38 2.61 6.04 10.03
CA TRP A 38 2.93 7.13 10.96
C TRP A 38 2.33 6.91 12.36
N ALA A 39 1.29 6.07 12.44
CA ALA A 39 0.62 5.64 13.64
C ALA A 39 0.47 6.73 14.74
N PRO A 40 -0.20 7.87 14.47
CA PRO A 40 -0.31 8.94 15.43
C PRO A 40 -0.99 8.48 16.73
N LYS A 41 -0.46 8.94 17.87
CA LYS A 41 -1.10 8.72 19.17
C LYS A 41 -2.32 9.65 19.27
N ILE A 42 -3.51 9.08 19.14
CA ILE A 42 -4.76 9.83 19.23
C ILE A 42 -5.12 9.95 20.72
N ASP A 43 -5.12 11.17 21.24
CA ASP A 43 -5.60 11.47 22.59
C ASP A 43 -7.11 11.25 22.73
N ALA A 44 -7.56 10.97 23.95
CA ALA A 44 -8.95 10.60 24.27
C ALA A 44 -9.98 11.53 23.59
N ALA A 45 -10.94 10.91 22.90
CA ALA A 45 -11.90 11.61 22.05
C ALA A 45 -12.85 12.51 22.88
N THR A 46 -12.85 13.81 22.61
CA THR A 46 -13.76 14.79 23.21
C THR A 46 -15.01 15.07 22.35
N THR A 47 -15.11 14.47 21.15
CA THR A 47 -16.16 14.74 20.16
C THR A 47 -16.54 13.47 19.40
N TYR A 48 -17.81 13.37 18.99
CA TYR A 48 -18.36 12.18 18.30
C TYR A 48 -17.62 11.81 17.00
N SER A 49 -17.20 12.79 16.20
CA SER A 49 -16.39 12.54 14.98
C SER A 49 -15.05 11.86 15.31
N ARG A 50 -14.35 12.35 16.34
CA ARG A 50 -13.09 11.75 16.81
C ARG A 50 -13.28 10.34 17.34
N LEU A 51 -14.44 10.02 17.92
CA LEU A 51 -14.73 8.68 18.41
C LEU A 51 -14.87 7.68 17.24
N ILE A 52 -15.56 8.05 16.16
CA ILE A 52 -15.66 7.21 14.96
C ILE A 52 -14.28 7.03 14.30
N GLU A 53 -13.50 8.10 14.16
CA GLU A 53 -12.14 8.04 13.62
C GLU A 53 -11.22 7.14 14.45
N THR A 54 -11.28 7.26 15.78
CA THR A 54 -10.50 6.44 16.70
C THR A 54 -10.86 4.95 16.56
N ILE A 55 -12.16 4.62 16.52
CA ILE A 55 -12.61 3.23 16.35
C ILE A 55 -12.14 2.67 15.00
N LEU A 56 -12.29 3.41 13.90
CA LEU A 56 -11.84 2.96 12.58
C LEU A 56 -10.33 2.78 12.51
N TYR A 57 -9.58 3.71 13.10
CA TYR A 57 -8.12 3.66 13.15
C TYR A 57 -7.61 2.46 13.95
N TYR A 58 -8.11 2.24 15.18
CA TYR A 58 -7.71 1.07 15.96
C TYR A 58 -8.18 -0.25 15.35
N LYS A 59 -9.27 -0.24 14.57
CA LYS A 59 -9.82 -1.47 13.99
C LYS A 59 -9.18 -1.89 12.66
N PHE A 60 -8.80 -0.93 11.82
CA PHE A 60 -8.30 -1.22 10.46
C PHE A 60 -6.83 -0.84 10.25
N ILE A 61 -6.27 0.02 11.12
CA ILE A 61 -4.95 0.65 10.90
C ILE A 61 -3.94 0.22 11.97
N LYS A 62 -4.33 0.13 13.25
CA LYS A 62 -3.42 -0.23 14.35
C LYS A 62 -3.66 -1.65 14.85
N ASP A 63 -2.67 -2.51 14.67
CA ASP A 63 -2.69 -3.91 15.09
C ASP A 63 -2.29 -4.07 16.57
N ASP A 64 -2.92 -3.29 17.47
CA ASP A 64 -2.62 -3.37 18.92
C ASP A 64 -3.56 -4.41 19.54
N ASP A 65 -3.01 -5.62 19.72
CA ASP A 65 -3.40 -6.66 20.68
C ASP A 65 -4.91 -6.79 20.97
N THR A 66 -5.73 -6.91 19.92
CA THR A 66 -7.19 -7.06 20.03
C THR A 66 -7.60 -8.52 20.22
N SER A 67 -7.00 -9.17 21.22
CA SER A 67 -7.50 -10.41 21.82
C SER A 67 -8.92 -10.28 22.41
N LEU A 68 -9.46 -9.06 22.53
CA LEU A 68 -10.81 -8.78 23.03
C LEU A 68 -11.91 -8.69 21.94
N LEU A 69 -11.57 -8.74 20.65
CA LEU A 69 -12.53 -8.69 19.53
C LEU A 69 -12.42 -9.93 18.62
N GLU A 70 -12.06 -11.06 19.22
CA GLU A 70 -11.75 -12.34 18.59
C GLU A 70 -13.00 -13.13 18.17
N THR A 71 -13.98 -12.48 17.53
CA THR A 71 -15.13 -13.18 16.94
C THR A 71 -15.31 -12.78 15.48
N ASN A 72 -14.73 -13.59 14.61
CA ASN A 72 -15.13 -13.73 13.19
C ASN A 72 -15.05 -12.47 12.32
N PHE A 73 -13.97 -11.67 12.42
CA PHE A 73 -13.76 -10.59 11.46
C PHE A 73 -12.92 -11.06 10.25
N ILE A 74 -13.51 -10.93 9.05
CA ILE A 74 -12.93 -11.43 7.79
C ILE A 74 -11.78 -10.53 7.27
N ILE A 75 -11.69 -9.28 7.74
CA ILE A 75 -10.72 -8.29 7.24
C ILE A 75 -9.72 -7.92 8.35
N THR A 76 -8.52 -8.51 8.28
CA THR A 76 -7.37 -8.19 9.12
C THR A 76 -6.68 -6.89 8.67
N THR A 77 -6.03 -6.17 9.61
CA THR A 77 -5.23 -4.95 9.36
C THR A 77 -4.19 -5.14 8.24
N SER A 78 -3.52 -6.29 8.21
CA SER A 78 -2.56 -6.64 7.15
C SER A 78 -3.24 -6.76 5.77
N ASN A 79 -4.39 -7.44 5.69
CA ASN A 79 -5.15 -7.59 4.45
C ASN A 79 -5.68 -6.25 3.94
N PHE A 80 -6.08 -5.35 4.86
CA PHE A 80 -6.48 -3.99 4.52
C PHE A 80 -5.32 -3.19 3.94
N ASN A 81 -4.13 -3.22 4.55
CA ASN A 81 -2.94 -2.54 4.02
C ASN A 81 -2.58 -3.04 2.61
N ILE A 82 -2.60 -4.36 2.38
CA ILE A 82 -2.37 -4.94 1.04
C ILE A 82 -3.40 -4.42 0.04
N ALA A 83 -4.69 -4.42 0.40
CA ALA A 83 -5.73 -3.88 -0.46
C ALA A 83 -5.50 -2.40 -0.80
N MET A 84 -5.09 -1.57 0.17
CA MET A 84 -4.81 -0.14 -0.06
C MET A 84 -3.65 0.07 -1.04
N TRP A 85 -2.60 -0.74 -0.99
CA TRP A 85 -1.50 -0.70 -1.96
C TRP A 85 -1.94 -1.10 -3.37
N ILE A 86 -2.76 -2.15 -3.50
CA ILE A 86 -3.33 -2.57 -4.79
C ILE A 86 -4.19 -1.44 -5.36
N TYR A 87 -5.05 -0.85 -4.54
CA TYR A 87 -5.89 0.27 -4.95
C TYR A 87 -5.08 1.51 -5.34
N PHE A 88 -3.98 1.79 -4.65
CA PHE A 88 -3.07 2.88 -4.99
C PHE A 88 -2.47 2.67 -6.39
N VAL A 89 -1.89 1.50 -6.66
CA VAL A 89 -1.31 1.16 -7.97
C VAL A 89 -2.37 1.23 -9.08
N LEU A 90 -3.56 0.67 -8.83
CA LEU A 90 -4.66 0.69 -9.78
C LEU A 90 -5.15 2.12 -10.06
N SER A 91 -5.20 2.98 -9.05
CA SER A 91 -5.61 4.39 -9.20
C SER A 91 -4.60 5.19 -10.01
N VAL A 92 -3.30 4.95 -9.79
CA VAL A 92 -2.22 5.55 -10.57
C VAL A 92 -2.26 5.08 -12.02
N LEU A 93 -2.50 3.79 -12.26
CA LEU A 93 -2.67 3.24 -13.60
C LEU A 93 -3.90 3.83 -14.29
N TRP A 94 -5.03 3.94 -13.58
CA TRP A 94 -6.26 4.55 -14.09
C TRP A 94 -6.06 6.02 -14.47
N CYS A 95 -5.34 6.77 -13.62
CA CYS A 95 -4.97 8.15 -13.90
C CYS A 95 -4.11 8.23 -15.17
N SER A 96 -3.13 7.34 -15.31
CA SER A 96 -2.23 7.28 -16.47
C SER A 96 -2.96 6.96 -17.77
N LEU A 97 -3.92 6.03 -17.75
CA LEU A 97 -4.77 5.73 -18.91
C LEU A 97 -5.68 6.91 -19.24
N SER A 98 -6.21 7.60 -18.24
CA SER A 98 -7.05 8.79 -18.45
C SER A 98 -6.24 9.94 -19.06
N PHE A 99 -4.97 10.08 -18.65
CA PHE A 99 -4.03 10.98 -19.30
C PHE A 99 -3.74 10.55 -20.74
N ASP A 100 -3.43 9.27 -20.99
CA ASP A 100 -3.16 8.76 -22.34
C ASP A 100 -4.34 8.99 -23.30
N LEU A 101 -5.57 8.84 -22.81
CA LEU A 101 -6.79 9.14 -23.56
C LEU A 101 -6.90 10.64 -23.93
N LEU A 102 -6.36 11.52 -23.08
CA LEU A 102 -6.30 12.97 -23.30
C LEU A 102 -5.13 13.35 -24.23
N THR A 103 -3.99 12.67 -24.12
CA THR A 103 -2.75 12.94 -24.87
C THR A 103 -2.55 12.07 -26.12
N GLY A 104 -3.51 11.23 -26.51
CA GLY A 104 -3.52 10.31 -27.66
C GLY A 104 -3.33 10.92 -29.06
N MET A 105 -2.57 12.02 -29.18
CA MET A 105 -2.03 12.58 -30.41
C MET A 105 -0.49 12.57 -30.49
N THR A 106 0.30 12.18 -29.47
CA THR A 106 1.78 12.21 -29.62
C THR A 106 2.53 11.07 -28.94
N VAL A 107 3.44 10.46 -29.71
CA VAL A 107 4.29 9.28 -29.45
C VAL A 107 5.13 9.33 -28.15
N ALA A 108 5.23 10.49 -27.50
CA ALA A 108 6.00 10.69 -26.26
C ALA A 108 5.40 10.00 -25.02
N ALA A 109 4.09 9.70 -25.01
CA ALA A 109 3.41 9.08 -23.87
C ALA A 109 3.91 7.66 -23.54
N ARG A 110 4.42 6.92 -24.54
CA ARG A 110 4.91 5.53 -24.39
C ARG A 110 6.10 5.41 -23.45
N GLY A 111 6.93 6.44 -23.34
CA GLY A 111 8.07 6.46 -22.40
C GLY A 111 7.62 6.63 -20.94
N TYR A 112 6.58 7.43 -20.71
CA TYR A 112 6.05 7.67 -19.37
C TYR A 112 5.32 6.46 -18.81
N THR A 113 4.57 5.73 -19.64
CA THR A 113 3.91 4.48 -19.20
C THR A 113 4.94 3.44 -18.76
N LEU A 114 6.03 3.29 -19.51
CA LEU A 114 7.14 2.38 -19.18
C LEU A 114 7.87 2.81 -17.90
N TRP A 115 8.12 4.11 -17.71
CA TRP A 115 8.73 4.64 -16.48
C TRP A 115 7.85 4.36 -15.25
N LEU A 116 6.54 4.54 -15.38
CA LEU A 116 5.59 4.33 -14.30
C LEU A 116 5.45 2.85 -13.93
N ILE A 117 5.38 1.97 -14.93
CA ILE A 117 5.44 0.51 -14.71
C ILE A 117 6.71 0.14 -13.96
N ASN A 118 7.85 0.72 -14.32
CA ASN A 118 9.14 0.43 -13.68
C ASN A 118 9.21 0.91 -12.22
N ILE A 119 8.57 2.05 -11.91
CA ILE A 119 8.44 2.54 -10.53
C ILE A 119 7.55 1.62 -9.70
N VAL A 120 6.40 1.20 -10.23
CA VAL A 120 5.51 0.25 -9.54
C VAL A 120 6.26 -1.06 -9.27
N PHE A 121 7.00 -1.57 -10.25
CA PHE A 121 7.81 -2.78 -10.10
C PHE A 121 8.90 -2.61 -9.04
N SER A 122 9.56 -1.45 -8.99
CA SER A 122 10.58 -1.17 -7.99
C SER A 122 10.01 -1.13 -6.57
N ILE A 123 8.82 -0.56 -6.38
CA ILE A 123 8.16 -0.52 -5.06
C ILE A 123 7.80 -1.94 -4.59
N ILE A 124 7.32 -2.80 -5.49
CA ILE A 124 7.03 -4.20 -5.19
C ILE A 124 8.32 -4.96 -4.82
N LEU A 125 9.40 -4.77 -5.58
CA LEU A 125 10.68 -5.43 -5.29
C LEU A 125 11.29 -4.99 -3.96
N ILE A 126 11.20 -3.71 -3.61
CA ILE A 126 11.68 -3.20 -2.31
C ILE A 126 10.88 -3.83 -1.16
N ARG A 127 9.58 -4.03 -1.32
CA ARG A 127 8.72 -4.69 -0.32
C ARG A 127 9.13 -6.15 -0.08
N GLU A 128 9.33 -6.90 -1.15
CA GLU A 128 9.79 -8.28 -1.07
C GLU A 128 11.19 -8.36 -0.45
N SER A 129 12.07 -7.40 -0.78
CA SER A 129 13.41 -7.32 -0.21
C SER A 129 13.41 -7.10 1.30
N ILE A 130 12.62 -6.15 1.80
CA ILE A 130 12.53 -5.85 3.24
C ILE A 130 11.93 -7.05 4.00
N THR A 131 10.95 -7.73 3.40
CA THR A 131 10.32 -8.91 3.99
C THR A 131 11.31 -10.08 4.08
N ALA A 132 12.10 -10.32 3.02
CA ALA A 132 13.14 -11.34 3.03
C ALA A 132 14.22 -11.08 4.10
N GLU A 133 14.62 -9.82 4.30
CA GLU A 133 15.59 -9.44 5.32
C GLU A 133 15.06 -9.67 6.74
N SER A 134 13.79 -9.37 6.99
CA SER A 134 13.15 -9.63 8.30
C SER A 134 13.10 -11.13 8.65
N VAL A 135 12.88 -12.00 7.66
CA VAL A 135 12.88 -13.45 7.84
C VAL A 135 14.28 -13.97 8.15
N SER A 136 15.30 -13.42 7.48
CA SER A 136 16.71 -13.79 7.74
C SER A 136 17.15 -13.45 9.16
N ASN A 137 16.85 -12.23 9.63
CA ASN A 137 17.24 -11.79 10.98
C ASN A 137 16.54 -12.59 12.10
N ASN A 138 15.28 -12.98 11.89
CA ASN A 138 14.56 -13.84 12.82
C ASN A 138 15.20 -15.24 12.92
N ASN A 139 15.66 -15.79 11.80
CA ASN A 139 16.33 -17.09 11.77
C ASN A 139 17.68 -17.06 12.49
N GLU A 140 18.50 -16.02 12.32
CA GLU A 140 19.77 -15.89 13.07
C GLU A 140 19.54 -15.83 14.59
N SER A 141 18.50 -15.15 15.06
CA SER A 141 18.14 -15.13 16.47
C SER A 141 17.81 -16.53 17.00
N LEU A 142 17.11 -17.34 16.19
CA LEU A 142 16.74 -18.72 16.51
C LEU A 142 17.97 -19.61 16.60
N TYR A 143 18.96 -19.44 15.72
CA TYR A 143 20.22 -20.19 15.78
C TYR A 143 21.14 -19.76 16.93
N SER A 144 21.08 -18.51 17.37
CA SER A 144 21.83 -18.04 18.55
C SER A 144 21.35 -18.66 19.87
N THR A 145 20.11 -19.16 19.89
CA THR A 145 19.47 -19.75 21.07
C THR A 145 19.72 -21.25 21.20
N ILE A 146 20.35 -21.91 20.21
CA ILE A 146 20.72 -23.33 20.33
C ILE A 146 21.98 -23.43 21.20
N PRO A 147 21.88 -23.95 22.44
CA PRO A 147 23.04 -24.03 23.33
C PRO A 147 24.06 -25.00 22.73
N ARG A 148 25.23 -24.47 22.37
CA ARG A 148 26.35 -25.32 21.91
C ARG A 148 26.81 -26.19 23.07
N ALA A 149 26.69 -27.51 22.91
CA ALA A 149 27.21 -28.46 23.87
C ALA A 149 28.74 -28.25 24.02
N ARG A 150 29.16 -27.69 25.16
CA ARG A 150 30.57 -27.66 25.54
C ARG A 150 30.97 -29.08 25.87
N ILE A 151 31.79 -29.69 25.01
CA ILE A 151 32.48 -30.94 25.33
C ILE A 151 33.46 -30.60 26.45
N ALA A 152 33.15 -31.06 27.66
CA ALA A 152 33.99 -30.88 28.83
C ALA A 152 35.36 -31.48 28.56
N GLY A 153 36.39 -30.62 28.51
CA GLY A 153 37.77 -31.01 28.29
C GLY A 153 38.20 -32.00 29.37
N ARG A 154 38.65 -33.17 28.92
CA ARG A 154 39.24 -34.22 29.74
C ARG A 154 40.44 -33.65 30.51
N PRO A 155 40.50 -33.76 31.85
CA PRO A 155 41.65 -33.29 32.60
C PRO A 155 42.88 -34.09 32.20
N ALA A 156 43.96 -33.37 31.85
CA ALA A 156 45.26 -33.95 31.62
C ALA A 156 45.84 -34.39 32.97
N SER A 157 46.04 -35.71 33.11
CA SER A 157 46.82 -36.34 34.19
C SER A 157 48.19 -36.75 33.65
#